data_AF-A0A6J5CDS8-F1
#
_entry.id   AF-A0A6J5CDS8-F1
#
_cell.length_a   1.000
_cell.length_b   1.000
_cell.length_c   1.000
_cell.angle_alpha   90.00
_cell.angle_beta   90.00
_cell.angle_gamma   90.00
#
_symmetry.space_group_name_H-M   'P 1'
#
loop_
_entity.id
_entity.type
_entity.pdbx_description
1 polymer ?
#
loop_
_entity_poly.entity_id
_entity_poly.type
_entity_poly.pdbx_seq_one_letter_code
_entity_poly.pdbx_strand_id
1 'polypeptide(L)'
;MTIEARSPATAKLLRGRIANLRKTRRSQDFFFTDSDRKKMGATAIAAGLAGLGGIAVGLSGMAMDTTEEADLLEFDLDGKPIKAWVWQSVFDEGDEVEVVAEQWGDTWQGYGIRRISDKIVALHPHCSRGRYAHYRASLRLWLKVCLPLLLFMYVLTGAIAFFDSVQNWTGIVQMWALGGLGILAILGVIAYRMSRKFMGFVSLAEGIFEGFGWKDVKEIDLPAITKKSKTSSEPGALGVLYFRY
;
A
#
# COMPACT_ATOMS: atom_id res chain seq x y z
N MET A 1 -20.05 12.94 30.25
CA MET A 1 -18.64 12.51 30.14
C MET A 1 -17.92 13.48 29.24
N THR A 2 -17.19 14.40 29.85
CA THR A 2 -16.35 15.39 29.20
C THR A 2 -15.19 14.68 28.52
N ILE A 3 -15.10 14.82 27.20
CA ILE A 3 -13.92 14.39 26.43
C ILE A 3 -12.83 15.41 26.76
N GLU A 4 -11.91 15.03 27.64
CA GLU A 4 -10.66 15.78 27.81
C GLU A 4 -9.95 15.82 26.47
N ALA A 5 -9.75 17.03 25.96
CA ALA A 5 -8.92 17.28 24.79
C ALA A 5 -7.46 16.94 25.16
N ARG A 6 -7.05 15.70 24.88
CA ARG A 6 -5.63 15.30 24.93
C ARG A 6 -4.84 16.13 23.92
N SER A 7 -3.76 16.75 24.39
CA SER A 7 -2.71 17.37 23.56
C SER A 7 -2.36 16.45 22.38
N PRO A 8 -2.14 16.95 21.15
CA PRO A 8 -1.72 16.12 20.03
C PRO A 8 -0.39 15.45 20.40
N ALA A 9 -0.42 14.15 20.64
CA ALA A 9 0.79 13.41 20.95
C ALA A 9 1.67 13.41 19.70
N THR A 10 2.79 14.12 19.79
CA THR A 10 3.73 14.27 18.69
C THR A 10 4.62 13.03 18.67
N ALA A 11 4.74 12.39 17.51
CA ALA A 11 5.66 11.28 17.33
C ALA A 11 7.09 11.69 17.71
N LYS A 12 7.81 10.82 18.43
CA LYS A 12 9.18 11.02 18.87
C LYS A 12 10.09 9.94 18.29
N LEU A 13 11.32 10.32 17.99
CA LEU A 13 12.37 9.37 17.66
C LEU A 13 12.99 8.84 18.95
N LEU A 14 12.81 7.55 19.20
CA LEU A 14 13.48 6.82 20.26
C LEU A 14 14.66 6.06 19.66
N ARG A 15 15.72 5.88 20.45
CA ARG A 15 16.91 5.10 20.09
C ARG A 15 17.24 4.20 21.26
N GLY A 16 17.74 3.01 20.98
CA GLY A 16 18.21 2.09 22.01
C GLY A 16 18.36 0.68 21.47
N ARG A 17 18.56 -0.25 22.39
CA ARG A 17 18.68 -1.67 22.08
C ARG A 17 17.36 -2.40 22.37
N ILE A 18 16.94 -3.25 21.45
CA ILE A 18 15.78 -4.12 21.67
C ILE A 18 16.07 -5.06 22.86
N ALA A 19 15.14 -5.09 23.81
CA ALA A 19 15.11 -6.01 24.95
C ALA A 19 13.71 -6.68 25.05
N ASN A 20 13.64 -7.91 25.57
CA ASN A 20 12.39 -8.64 25.83
C ASN A 20 11.49 -8.81 24.60
N LEU A 21 12.09 -9.09 23.44
CA LEU A 21 11.37 -9.13 22.17
C LEU A 21 10.38 -10.29 22.08
N ARG A 22 9.12 -9.97 21.82
CA ARG A 22 8.06 -10.91 21.41
C ARG A 22 7.57 -10.57 20.01
N LYS A 23 7.55 -11.58 19.14
CA LYS A 23 7.06 -11.50 17.76
C LYS A 23 5.84 -12.41 17.63
N THR A 24 4.72 -11.87 17.16
CA THR A 24 3.51 -12.66 16.96
C THR A 24 2.88 -12.37 15.61
N ARG A 25 2.75 -13.39 14.75
CA ARG A 25 2.00 -13.30 13.49
C ARG A 25 0.49 -13.22 13.79
N ARG A 26 -0.20 -12.21 13.25
CA ARG A 26 -1.64 -12.01 13.44
C ARG A 26 -2.29 -11.55 12.14
N SER A 27 -3.56 -11.92 11.97
CA SER A 27 -4.41 -11.36 10.91
C SER A 27 -5.20 -10.18 11.47
N GLN A 28 -5.17 -9.04 10.78
CA GLN A 28 -5.82 -7.81 11.20
C GLN A 28 -6.26 -6.99 9.98
N ASP A 29 -7.42 -6.34 10.08
CA ASP A 29 -7.83 -5.34 9.09
C ASP A 29 -7.03 -4.06 9.31
N PHE A 30 -6.12 -3.75 8.37
CA PHE A 30 -5.41 -2.47 8.35
C PHE A 30 -6.06 -1.47 7.40
N PHE A 31 -6.56 -1.92 6.23
CA PHE A 31 -7.02 -1.04 5.16
C PHE A 31 -8.55 -0.84 5.07
N PHE A 32 -9.34 -1.89 5.32
CA PHE A 32 -10.80 -1.85 5.14
C PHE A 32 -11.54 -1.74 6.48
N THR A 33 -12.64 -0.99 6.47
CA THR A 33 -13.55 -0.86 7.62
C THR A 33 -14.79 -1.73 7.44
N ASP A 34 -15.52 -1.98 8.53
CA ASP A 34 -16.85 -2.63 8.49
C ASP A 34 -17.82 -1.95 7.52
N SER A 35 -17.75 -0.61 7.43
CA SER A 35 -18.57 0.17 6.50
C SER A 35 -18.21 -0.13 5.04
N ASP A 36 -16.92 -0.27 4.74
CA ASP A 36 -16.46 -0.61 3.40
C ASP A 36 -16.92 -2.01 2.99
N ARG A 37 -16.80 -3.00 3.89
CA ARG A 37 -17.29 -4.36 3.63
C ARG A 37 -18.79 -4.40 3.38
N LYS A 38 -19.59 -3.68 4.17
CA LYS A 38 -21.04 -3.56 3.95
C LYS A 38 -21.37 -2.95 2.58
N LYS A 39 -20.64 -1.89 2.18
CA LYS A 39 -20.82 -1.27 0.85
C LYS A 39 -20.44 -2.22 -0.27
N MET A 40 -19.35 -2.99 -0.11
CA MET A 40 -18.94 -4.00 -1.10
C MET A 40 -19.99 -5.11 -1.22
N GLY A 41 -20.53 -5.61 -0.11
CA GLY A 41 -21.61 -6.59 -0.11
C GLY A 41 -22.89 -6.07 -0.78
N ALA A 42 -23.31 -4.85 -0.47
CA ALA A 42 -24.47 -4.22 -1.13
C ALA A 42 -24.25 -4.05 -2.64
N THR A 43 -23.03 -3.65 -3.04
CA THR A 43 -22.67 -3.50 -4.46
C THR A 43 -22.64 -4.85 -5.16
N ALA A 44 -22.18 -5.92 -4.50
CA ALA A 44 -22.20 -7.27 -5.05
C ALA A 44 -23.63 -7.75 -5.34
N ILE A 45 -24.58 -7.49 -4.43
CA ILE A 45 -26.00 -7.80 -4.63
C ILE A 45 -26.54 -7.03 -5.84
N ALA A 46 -26.30 -5.71 -5.90
CA ALA A 46 -26.74 -4.88 -7.02
C ALA A 46 -26.14 -5.36 -8.35
N ALA A 47 -24.85 -5.70 -8.38
CA ALA A 47 -24.19 -6.24 -9.56
C ALA A 47 -24.80 -7.58 -10.00
N GLY A 48 -25.14 -8.46 -9.04
CA GLY A 48 -25.82 -9.72 -9.32
C GLY A 48 -27.19 -9.51 -9.95
N LEU A 49 -27.98 -8.58 -9.42
CA LEU A 49 -29.29 -8.19 -9.97
C LEU A 49 -29.17 -7.57 -11.37
N ALA A 50 -28.08 -6.85 -11.63
CA ALA A 50 -27.78 -6.27 -12.94
C ALA A 50 -27.18 -7.27 -13.95
N GLY A 51 -27.09 -8.56 -13.61
CA GLY A 51 -26.52 -9.59 -14.50
C GLY A 51 -24.98 -9.60 -14.59
N LEU A 52 -24.29 -8.84 -13.73
CA LEU A 52 -22.83 -8.72 -13.69
C LEU A 52 -22.22 -9.79 -12.76
N GLY A 53 -22.54 -11.06 -13.00
CA GLY A 53 -22.23 -12.18 -12.11
C GLY A 53 -20.75 -12.27 -11.71
N GLY A 54 -19.82 -12.06 -12.65
CA GLY A 54 -18.38 -12.07 -12.34
C GLY A 54 -17.96 -10.96 -11.36
N ILE A 55 -18.54 -9.77 -11.49
CA ILE A 55 -18.29 -8.63 -10.58
C ILE A 55 -18.93 -8.94 -9.21
N ALA A 56 -20.13 -9.49 -9.20
CA ALA A 56 -20.83 -9.87 -7.98
C ALA A 56 -20.01 -10.90 -7.17
N VAL A 57 -19.49 -11.95 -7.81
CA VAL A 57 -18.65 -12.96 -7.15
C VAL A 57 -17.38 -12.34 -6.58
N GLY A 58 -16.67 -11.53 -7.36
CA GLY A 58 -15.43 -10.87 -6.90
C GLY A 58 -15.67 -9.95 -5.69
N LEU A 59 -16.70 -9.11 -5.75
CA LEU A 59 -17.05 -8.20 -4.64
C LEU A 59 -17.53 -8.97 -3.40
N SER A 60 -18.27 -10.07 -3.58
CA SER A 60 -18.73 -10.92 -2.48
C SER A 60 -17.56 -11.57 -1.76
N GLY A 61 -16.62 -12.15 -2.52
CA GLY A 61 -15.40 -12.75 -1.96
C GLY A 61 -14.60 -11.74 -1.15
N MET A 62 -14.35 -10.56 -1.70
CA MET A 62 -13.61 -9.51 -0.98
C MET A 62 -14.36 -8.93 0.23
N ALA A 63 -15.70 -8.99 0.26
CA ALA A 63 -16.46 -8.54 1.42
C ALA A 63 -16.40 -9.53 2.60
N MET A 64 -16.05 -10.79 2.34
CA MET A 64 -15.97 -11.85 3.37
C MET A 64 -14.65 -11.84 4.13
N ASP A 65 -13.53 -11.57 3.46
CA ASP A 65 -12.23 -11.51 4.12
C ASP A 65 -11.39 -10.35 3.56
N THR A 66 -11.12 -9.37 4.42
CA THR A 66 -10.26 -8.21 4.15
C THR A 66 -9.01 -8.19 5.01
N THR A 67 -8.81 -9.23 5.82
CA THR A 67 -7.76 -9.25 6.82
C THR A 67 -6.40 -9.49 6.17
N GLU A 68 -5.37 -8.84 6.71
CA GLU A 68 -4.01 -8.95 6.22
C GLU A 68 -3.10 -9.48 7.33
N GLU A 69 -2.17 -10.35 6.98
CA GLU A 69 -1.24 -10.90 7.96
C GLU A 69 -0.02 -9.98 8.19
N ALA A 70 0.23 -9.64 9.45
CA ALA A 70 1.35 -8.81 9.89
C ALA A 70 1.95 -9.37 11.19
N ASP A 71 3.18 -8.96 11.47
CA ASP A 71 3.86 -9.26 12.73
C ASP A 71 3.59 -8.14 13.73
N LEU A 72 3.07 -8.52 14.89
CA LEU A 72 3.02 -7.68 16.07
C LEU A 72 4.33 -7.85 16.85
N LEU A 73 5.03 -6.74 17.04
CA LEU A 73 6.23 -6.64 17.85
C LEU A 73 5.92 -5.98 19.19
N GLU A 74 6.34 -6.64 20.26
CA GLU A 74 6.27 -6.14 21.63
C GLU A 74 7.67 -6.27 22.24
N PHE A 75 8.30 -5.17 22.62
CA PHE A 75 9.67 -5.15 23.15
C PHE A 75 9.90 -3.90 24.01
N ASP A 76 10.96 -3.90 24.79
CA ASP A 76 11.43 -2.75 25.54
C ASP A 76 12.59 -2.06 24.83
N LEU A 77 12.58 -0.73 24.83
CA LEU A 77 13.66 0.11 24.31
C LEU A 77 14.12 1.05 25.43
N ASP A 78 15.25 0.76 26.05
CA ASP A 78 15.77 1.48 27.23
C ASP A 78 14.72 1.65 28.34
N GLY A 79 14.00 0.57 28.65
CA GLY A 79 12.95 0.53 29.68
C GLY A 79 11.60 1.13 29.25
N LYS A 80 11.44 1.52 27.97
CA LYS A 80 10.16 1.97 27.42
C LYS A 80 9.49 0.83 26.66
N PRO A 81 8.29 0.37 27.07
CA PRO A 81 7.59 -0.69 26.36
C PRO A 81 7.03 -0.16 25.04
N ILE A 82 7.47 -0.76 23.94
CA ILE A 82 7.09 -0.47 22.56
C ILE A 82 6.18 -1.57 22.02
N LYS A 83 5.12 -1.15 21.33
CA LYS A 83 4.24 -2.02 20.55
C LYS A 83 4.19 -1.53 19.11
N ALA A 84 4.51 -2.37 18.13
CA ALA A 84 4.56 -1.98 16.72
C ALA A 84 4.00 -3.07 15.80
N TRP A 85 3.23 -2.65 14.80
CA TRP A 85 2.77 -3.53 13.73
C TRP A 85 3.67 -3.35 12.51
N VAL A 86 4.20 -4.44 11.97
CA VAL A 86 5.01 -4.43 10.75
C VAL A 86 4.61 -5.60 9.85
N TRP A 87 4.82 -5.47 8.53
CA TRP A 87 4.47 -6.56 7.60
C TRP A 87 5.19 -7.87 7.90
N GLN A 88 6.49 -7.81 8.17
CA GLN A 88 7.31 -8.93 8.59
C GLN A 88 8.48 -8.40 9.42
N SER A 89 8.74 -9.02 10.56
CA SER A 89 9.89 -8.69 11.39
C SER A 89 11.14 -9.44 10.97
N VAL A 90 12.25 -8.71 10.93
CA VAL A 90 13.61 -9.22 10.74
C VAL A 90 14.57 -8.69 11.82
N PHE A 91 14.02 -8.13 12.89
CA PHE A 91 14.78 -7.62 14.04
C PHE A 91 14.91 -8.69 15.10
N ASP A 92 16.04 -8.76 15.78
CA ASP A 92 16.30 -9.73 16.82
C ASP A 92 16.65 -9.07 18.16
N GLU A 93 16.66 -9.88 19.22
CA GLU A 93 17.02 -9.43 20.55
C GLU A 93 18.43 -8.83 20.54
N GLY A 94 18.58 -7.65 21.14
CA GLY A 94 19.86 -6.95 21.16
C GLY A 94 20.18 -6.09 19.93
N ASP A 95 19.29 -5.99 18.94
CA ASP A 95 19.48 -5.08 17.81
C ASP A 95 19.43 -3.61 18.26
N GLU A 96 20.38 -2.81 17.77
CA GLU A 96 20.39 -1.35 17.94
C GLU A 96 19.45 -0.71 16.90
N VAL A 97 18.40 -0.02 17.38
CA VAL A 97 17.34 0.51 16.53
C VAL A 97 16.97 1.96 16.85
N GLU A 98 16.52 2.65 15.80
CA GLU A 98 15.75 3.88 15.85
C GLU A 98 14.26 3.53 15.69
N VAL A 99 13.40 4.06 16.57
CA VAL A 99 11.94 3.84 16.50
C VAL A 99 11.22 5.17 16.48
N VAL A 100 10.39 5.41 15.47
CA VAL A 100 9.43 6.52 15.49
C VAL A 100 8.17 6.04 16.19
N ALA A 101 7.90 6.60 17.36
CA ALA A 101 6.81 6.17 18.23
C ALA A 101 6.06 7.33 18.87
N GLU A 102 4.79 7.10 19.19
CA GLU A 102 3.92 8.01 19.91
C GLU A 102 3.54 7.40 21.25
N GLN A 103 3.51 8.21 22.31
CA GLN A 103 3.17 7.72 23.64
C GLN A 103 1.66 7.54 23.76
N TRP A 104 1.23 6.32 24.08
CA TRP A 104 -0.16 5.94 24.30
C TRP A 104 -0.33 5.36 25.71
N GLY A 105 -0.67 6.24 26.66
CA GLY A 105 -0.72 5.88 28.08
C GLY A 105 0.66 5.44 28.58
N ASP A 106 0.74 4.22 29.12
CA ASP A 106 1.98 3.64 29.66
C ASP A 106 2.82 2.91 28.61
N THR A 107 2.35 2.83 27.36
CA THR A 107 3.02 2.15 26.25
C THR A 107 3.34 3.11 25.12
N TRP A 108 4.30 2.76 24.28
CA TRP A 108 4.64 3.52 23.08
C TRP A 108 4.18 2.75 21.84
N GLN A 109 3.35 3.39 21.02
CA GLN A 109 2.95 2.86 19.73
C GLN A 109 4.04 3.20 18.71
N GLY A 110 4.77 2.19 18.24
CA GLY A 110 5.75 2.31 17.18
C GLY A 110 5.09 2.26 15.80
N TYR A 111 5.52 3.15 14.91
CA TYR A 111 5.06 3.23 13.52
C TYR A 111 6.16 2.91 12.51
N GLY A 112 7.43 3.07 12.88
CA GLY A 112 8.57 2.66 12.09
C GLY A 112 9.76 2.28 12.96
N ILE A 113 10.44 1.19 12.60
CA ILE A 113 11.63 0.67 13.29
C ILE A 113 12.74 0.57 12.25
N ARG A 114 13.90 1.14 12.54
CA ARG A 114 15.08 1.11 11.67
C ARG A 114 16.28 0.58 12.44
N ARG A 115 16.87 -0.50 11.95
CA ARG A 115 18.12 -1.05 12.50
C ARG A 115 19.32 -0.29 11.97
N ILE A 116 20.22 0.09 12.87
CA ILE A 116 21.33 1.00 12.56
C ILE A 116 22.44 0.30 11.75
N SER A 117 22.70 -0.98 12.04
CA SER A 117 23.82 -1.73 11.46
C SER A 117 23.72 -1.90 9.94
N ASP A 118 22.53 -2.18 9.42
CA ASP A 118 22.30 -2.51 8.00
C ASP A 118 21.23 -1.63 7.34
N LYS A 119 20.74 -0.62 8.06
CA LYS A 119 19.74 0.35 7.60
C LYS A 119 18.41 -0.29 7.19
N ILE A 120 18.12 -1.50 7.69
CA ILE A 120 16.82 -2.13 7.45
C ILE A 120 15.75 -1.37 8.23
N VAL A 121 14.67 -1.02 7.54
CA VAL A 121 13.51 -0.35 8.12
C VAL A 121 12.25 -1.17 7.88
N ALA A 122 11.49 -1.40 8.93
CA ALA A 122 10.15 -1.95 8.85
C ALA A 122 9.15 -0.90 9.34
N LEU A 123 8.04 -0.78 8.64
CA LEU A 123 7.05 0.27 8.87
C LEU A 123 5.69 -0.37 9.09
N HIS A 124 4.79 0.42 9.68
CA HIS A 124 3.38 0.09 9.73
C HIS A 124 2.86 -0.31 8.33
N PRO A 125 1.98 -1.33 8.20
CA PRO A 125 1.45 -1.74 6.91
C PRO A 125 0.98 -0.57 6.05
N HIS A 126 1.21 -0.70 4.75
CA HIS A 126 0.95 0.30 3.72
C HIS A 126 1.73 1.64 3.80
N CYS A 127 2.55 1.88 4.83
CA CYS A 127 3.28 3.14 5.03
C CYS A 127 4.65 3.18 4.32
N SER A 128 4.74 2.73 3.06
CA SER A 128 6.03 2.55 2.37
C SER A 128 6.45 3.68 1.42
N ARG A 129 5.58 4.67 1.17
CA ARG A 129 5.80 5.72 0.16
C ARG A 129 5.26 7.08 0.60
N GLY A 130 5.97 8.13 0.22
CA GLY A 130 5.48 9.51 0.25
C GLY A 130 4.46 9.79 -0.85
N ARG A 131 3.79 10.94 -0.77
CA ARG A 131 2.65 11.28 -1.62
C ARG A 131 2.95 11.35 -3.11
N TYR A 132 4.04 11.99 -3.50
CA TYR A 132 4.41 12.11 -4.91
C TYR A 132 4.89 10.77 -5.45
N ALA A 133 5.67 10.03 -4.67
CA ALA A 133 6.07 8.67 -4.98
C ALA A 133 4.85 7.74 -5.19
N HIS A 134 3.86 7.80 -4.30
CA HIS A 134 2.64 6.99 -4.38
C HIS A 134 1.82 7.30 -5.63
N TYR A 135 1.53 8.56 -5.92
CA TYR A 135 0.79 8.92 -7.14
C TYR A 135 1.53 8.56 -8.41
N ARG A 136 2.85 8.77 -8.45
CA ARG A 136 3.68 8.41 -9.61
C ARG A 136 3.68 6.89 -9.80
N ALA A 137 3.76 6.10 -8.72
CA ALA A 137 3.67 4.64 -8.78
C ALA A 137 2.29 4.18 -9.27
N SER A 138 1.20 4.73 -8.73
CA SER A 138 -0.18 4.46 -9.15
C SER A 138 -0.40 4.78 -10.63
N LEU A 139 0.08 5.94 -11.09
CA LEU A 139 -0.03 6.35 -12.50
C LEU A 139 0.75 5.42 -13.42
N ARG A 140 2.00 5.07 -13.06
CA ARG A 140 2.80 4.12 -13.83
C ARG A 140 2.15 2.75 -13.90
N LEU A 141 1.56 2.27 -12.80
CA LEU A 141 0.87 0.98 -12.78
C LEU A 141 -0.36 1.02 -13.68
N TRP A 142 -1.17 2.07 -13.57
CA TRP A 142 -2.34 2.27 -14.44
C TRP A 142 -1.95 2.27 -15.93
N LEU A 143 -0.91 3.02 -16.31
CA LEU A 143 -0.39 3.02 -17.69
C LEU A 143 0.13 1.64 -18.12
N LYS A 144 0.87 0.94 -17.26
CA LYS A 144 1.42 -0.40 -17.55
C LYS A 144 0.34 -1.46 -17.75
N VAL A 145 -0.82 -1.32 -17.11
CA VAL A 145 -1.94 -2.25 -17.30
C VAL A 145 -2.75 -1.85 -18.53
N CYS A 146 -3.08 -0.57 -18.66
CA CYS A 146 -4.02 -0.13 -19.67
C CYS A 146 -3.41 -0.03 -21.07
N LEU A 147 -2.17 0.44 -21.20
CA LEU A 147 -1.54 0.63 -22.50
C LEU A 147 -1.32 -0.70 -23.27
N PRO A 148 -0.82 -1.79 -22.66
CA PRO A 148 -0.71 -3.07 -23.34
C PRO A 148 -2.07 -3.67 -23.72
N LEU A 149 -3.09 -3.51 -22.88
CA LEU A 149 -4.45 -3.97 -23.20
C LEU A 149 -5.00 -3.25 -24.45
N LEU A 150 -4.78 -1.93 -24.51
CA LEU A 150 -5.21 -1.10 -25.63
C LEU A 150 -4.42 -1.42 -26.91
N LEU A 151 -3.11 -1.62 -26.80
CA LEU A 151 -2.27 -2.10 -27.90
C LEU A 151 -2.72 -3.48 -28.40
N PHE A 152 -3.03 -4.40 -27.50
CA PHE A 152 -3.52 -5.73 -27.86
C PHE A 152 -4.83 -5.67 -28.65
N MET A 153 -5.76 -4.79 -28.24
CA MET A 153 -7.01 -4.57 -28.99
C MET A 153 -6.76 -4.01 -30.39
N TYR A 154 -5.82 -3.08 -30.56
CA TYR A 154 -5.45 -2.59 -31.88
C TYR A 154 -4.79 -3.65 -32.76
N VAL A 155 -3.88 -4.46 -32.21
CA VAL A 155 -3.23 -5.56 -32.94
C VAL A 155 -4.27 -6.60 -33.35
N LEU A 156 -5.20 -6.98 -32.47
CA LEU A 156 -6.27 -7.94 -32.77
C LEU A 156 -7.16 -7.42 -33.92
N THR A 157 -7.53 -6.14 -33.86
CA THR A 157 -8.32 -5.49 -34.92
C THR A 157 -7.55 -5.47 -36.24
N GLY A 158 -6.25 -5.15 -36.21
CA GLY A 158 -5.38 -5.20 -37.38
C GLY A 158 -5.16 -6.61 -37.92
N ALA A 159 -5.19 -7.65 -37.08
CA ALA A 159 -5.12 -9.04 -37.53
C ALA A 159 -6.41 -9.47 -38.24
N ILE A 160 -7.57 -9.15 -37.66
CA ILE A 160 -8.88 -9.39 -38.31
C ILE A 160 -8.93 -8.67 -39.66
N ALA A 161 -8.37 -7.46 -39.75
CA ALA A 161 -8.22 -6.69 -40.99
C ALA A 161 -7.57 -7.45 -42.15
N PHE A 162 -6.58 -8.25 -41.78
CA PHE A 162 -5.70 -8.91 -42.74
C PHE A 162 -6.38 -10.15 -43.32
N PHE A 163 -7.24 -10.80 -42.53
CA PHE A 163 -7.97 -12.01 -42.94
C PHE A 163 -9.35 -11.70 -43.54
N ASP A 164 -10.01 -10.62 -43.14
CA ASP A 164 -11.33 -10.20 -43.65
C ASP A 164 -11.31 -8.75 -44.17
N SER A 165 -11.91 -8.52 -45.34
CA SER A 165 -12.06 -7.17 -45.89
C SER A 165 -13.11 -6.39 -45.11
N VAL A 166 -12.69 -5.67 -44.07
CA VAL A 166 -13.59 -4.81 -43.30
C VAL A 166 -13.84 -3.52 -44.08
N GLN A 167 -15.09 -3.27 -44.48
CA GLN A 167 -15.43 -2.13 -45.35
C GLN A 167 -15.37 -0.77 -44.64
N ASN A 168 -15.44 -0.73 -43.30
CA ASN A 168 -15.50 0.51 -42.50
C ASN A 168 -14.34 0.66 -41.52
N TRP A 169 -13.11 0.75 -42.04
CA TRP A 169 -11.89 0.95 -41.24
C TRP A 169 -11.92 2.20 -40.38
N THR A 170 -12.41 3.31 -40.94
CA THR A 170 -12.46 4.61 -40.28
C THR A 170 -13.38 4.57 -39.06
N GLY A 171 -14.57 3.99 -39.19
CA GLY A 171 -15.51 3.82 -38.08
C GLY A 171 -14.98 2.93 -36.96
N ILE A 172 -14.26 1.85 -37.30
CA ILE A 172 -13.67 0.93 -36.30
C ILE A 172 -12.54 1.61 -35.54
N VAL A 173 -11.62 2.29 -36.25
CA VAL A 173 -10.53 3.03 -35.62
C VAL A 173 -11.09 4.15 -34.74
N GLN A 174 -12.11 4.89 -35.20
CA GLN A 174 -12.79 5.92 -34.40
C GLN A 174 -13.47 5.34 -33.16
N MET A 175 -14.13 4.18 -33.29
CA MET A 175 -14.78 3.50 -32.17
C MET A 175 -13.77 3.04 -31.12
N TRP A 176 -12.65 2.44 -31.52
CA TRP A 176 -11.58 2.06 -30.60
C TRP A 176 -10.85 3.25 -29.99
N ALA A 177 -10.64 4.32 -30.75
CA ALA A 177 -10.05 5.54 -30.23
C ALA A 177 -10.95 6.19 -29.19
N LEU A 178 -12.23 6.45 -29.51
CA LEU A 178 -13.18 7.11 -28.61
C LEU A 178 -13.60 6.21 -27.44
N GLY A 179 -13.97 4.96 -27.74
CA GLY A 179 -14.36 3.97 -26.73
C GLY A 179 -13.19 3.56 -25.83
N GLY A 180 -12.01 3.34 -26.42
CA GLY A 180 -10.78 3.05 -25.68
C GLY A 180 -10.37 4.21 -24.77
N LEU A 181 -10.40 5.45 -25.26
CA LEU A 181 -10.15 6.63 -24.42
C LEU A 181 -11.21 6.77 -23.31
N GLY A 182 -12.47 6.47 -23.59
CA GLY A 182 -13.55 6.46 -22.59
C GLY A 182 -13.29 5.45 -21.47
N ILE A 183 -12.94 4.21 -21.83
CA ILE A 183 -12.60 3.15 -20.86
C ILE A 183 -11.34 3.53 -20.07
N LEU A 184 -10.30 4.06 -20.73
CA LEU A 184 -9.10 4.57 -20.06
C LEU A 184 -9.45 5.64 -19.02
N ALA A 185 -10.30 6.60 -19.37
CA ALA A 185 -10.71 7.66 -18.46
C ALA A 185 -11.46 7.09 -17.24
N ILE A 186 -12.39 6.16 -17.45
CA ILE A 186 -13.12 5.50 -16.36
C ILE A 186 -12.15 4.75 -15.44
N LEU A 187 -11.26 3.92 -16.00
CA LEU A 187 -10.26 3.18 -15.23
C LEU A 187 -9.29 4.12 -14.51
N GLY A 188 -8.93 5.25 -15.13
CA GLY A 188 -8.09 6.29 -14.54
C GLY A 188 -8.76 6.96 -13.34
N VAL A 189 -10.06 7.27 -13.44
CA VAL A 189 -10.84 7.81 -12.32
C VAL A 189 -10.92 6.79 -11.17
N ILE A 190 -11.14 5.51 -11.48
CA ILE A 190 -11.16 4.44 -10.47
C ILE A 190 -9.79 4.33 -9.79
N ALA A 191 -8.70 4.27 -10.58
CA ALA A 191 -7.34 4.20 -10.06
C ALA A 191 -6.99 5.42 -9.19
N TYR A 192 -7.40 6.63 -9.59
CA TYR A 192 -7.23 7.85 -8.80
C TYR A 192 -7.99 7.79 -7.48
N ARG A 193 -9.27 7.39 -7.51
CA ARG A 193 -10.08 7.22 -6.29
C ARG A 193 -9.49 6.18 -5.35
N MET A 194 -9.02 5.06 -5.88
CA MET A 194 -8.33 4.03 -5.08
C MET A 194 -7.05 4.60 -4.47
N SER A 195 -6.22 5.27 -5.26
CA SER A 195 -4.99 5.93 -4.79
C SER A 195 -5.27 6.96 -3.70
N ARG A 196 -6.40 7.68 -3.76
CA ARG A 196 -6.84 8.63 -2.73
C ARG A 196 -7.20 7.94 -1.41
N LYS A 197 -7.72 6.71 -1.44
CA LYS A 197 -8.06 5.95 -0.21
C LYS A 197 -6.82 5.64 0.63
N PHE A 198 -5.66 5.47 0.00
CA PHE A 198 -4.38 5.25 0.69
C PHE A 198 -3.77 6.51 1.31
N MET A 199 -4.36 7.70 1.14
CA MET A 199 -3.76 8.96 1.61
C MET A 199 -3.59 9.05 3.13
N GLY A 200 -4.40 8.31 3.90
CA GLY A 200 -4.17 8.15 5.35
C GLY A 200 -2.81 7.52 5.64
N PHE A 201 -2.52 6.35 5.06
CA PHE A 201 -1.24 5.65 5.21
C PHE A 201 -0.06 6.44 4.64
N VAL A 202 -0.27 7.13 3.51
CA VAL A 202 0.77 7.97 2.91
C VAL A 202 1.12 9.16 3.81
N SER A 203 0.12 9.79 4.42
CA SER A 203 0.38 10.90 5.37
C SER A 203 1.06 10.39 6.63
N LEU A 204 0.70 9.20 7.11
CA LEU A 204 1.39 8.52 8.20
C LEU A 204 2.84 8.18 7.83
N ALA A 205 3.09 7.66 6.62
CA ALA A 205 4.44 7.40 6.11
C ALA A 205 5.30 8.66 6.07
N GLU A 206 4.76 9.77 5.57
CA GLU A 206 5.43 11.09 5.57
C GLU A 206 5.81 11.49 7.01
N GLY A 207 4.89 11.37 7.96
CA GLY A 207 5.17 11.64 9.38
C GLY A 207 6.23 10.71 9.99
N ILE A 208 6.27 9.44 9.61
CA ILE A 208 7.32 8.50 10.05
C ILE A 208 8.68 8.93 9.47
N PHE A 209 8.73 9.27 8.18
CA PHE A 209 9.96 9.72 7.52
C PHE A 209 10.49 11.02 8.14
N GLU A 210 9.59 11.97 8.44
CA GLU A 210 9.91 13.18 9.20
C GLU A 210 10.42 12.85 10.61
N GLY A 211 9.80 11.88 11.29
CA GLY A 211 10.22 11.39 12.59
C GLY A 211 11.63 10.79 12.59
N PHE A 212 12.03 10.11 11.51
CA PHE A 212 13.42 9.67 11.31
C PHE A 212 14.38 10.81 10.90
N GLY A 213 13.87 12.01 10.63
CA GLY A 213 14.66 13.16 10.17
C GLY A 213 15.06 13.08 8.70
N TRP A 214 14.34 12.32 7.87
CA TRP A 214 14.64 12.19 6.45
C TRP A 214 14.16 13.42 5.66
N LYS A 215 14.90 13.76 4.61
CA LYS A 215 14.58 14.89 3.72
C LYS A 215 13.71 14.44 2.56
N ASP A 216 12.97 15.38 1.96
CA ASP A 216 12.15 15.17 0.77
C ASP A 216 11.12 14.03 0.90
N VAL A 217 10.50 13.92 2.08
CA VAL A 217 9.64 12.80 2.49
C VAL A 217 8.53 12.44 1.50
N LYS A 218 8.02 13.43 0.75
CA LYS A 218 6.97 13.24 -0.26
C LYS A 218 7.45 12.47 -1.50
N GLU A 219 8.75 12.52 -1.81
CA GLU A 219 9.38 11.84 -2.94
C GLU A 219 9.94 10.47 -2.57
N ILE A 220 10.00 10.11 -1.29
CA ILE A 220 10.55 8.83 -0.84
C ILE A 220 9.67 7.66 -1.32
N ASP A 221 10.28 6.74 -2.06
CA ASP A 221 9.70 5.47 -2.49
C ASP A 221 10.58 4.32 -1.97
N LEU A 222 10.32 3.85 -0.75
CA LEU A 222 11.15 2.82 -0.12
C LEU A 222 11.24 1.53 -0.94
N PRO A 223 10.14 1.02 -1.53
CA PRO A 223 10.21 -0.11 -2.43
C PRO A 223 11.14 0.12 -3.63
N ALA A 224 11.09 1.30 -4.26
CA ALA A 224 11.95 1.60 -5.41
C ALA A 224 13.42 1.79 -5.01
N ILE A 225 13.69 2.47 -3.89
CA ILE A 225 15.04 2.68 -3.36
C ILE A 225 15.67 1.33 -2.96
N THR A 226 14.93 0.54 -2.19
CA THR A 226 15.41 -0.78 -1.72
C THR A 226 15.72 -1.68 -2.91
N LYS A 227 14.81 -1.77 -3.91
CA LYS A 227 15.01 -2.59 -5.10
C LYS A 227 16.25 -2.17 -5.92
N LYS A 228 16.61 -0.89 -5.94
CA LYS A 228 17.83 -0.41 -6.62
C LYS A 228 19.10 -0.81 -5.89
N SER A 229 19.07 -0.83 -4.55
CA SER A 229 20.22 -1.21 -3.72
C SER A 229 20.36 -2.71 -3.46
N LYS A 230 19.36 -3.50 -3.86
CA LYS A 230 19.25 -4.92 -3.53
C LYS A 230 20.19 -5.77 -4.37
N THR A 231 20.95 -6.66 -3.75
CA THR A 231 21.80 -7.64 -4.46
C THR A 231 21.04 -8.95 -4.70
N SER A 232 21.51 -9.75 -5.67
CA SER A 232 20.86 -11.00 -6.07
C SER A 232 20.81 -12.07 -4.97
N SER A 233 21.66 -11.96 -3.95
CA SER A 233 21.70 -12.88 -2.80
C SER A 233 20.71 -12.51 -1.69
N GLU A 234 20.06 -11.36 -1.76
CA GLU A 234 19.20 -10.87 -0.68
C GLU A 234 17.76 -11.41 -0.76
N PRO A 235 17.08 -11.62 0.39
CA PRO A 235 15.77 -12.26 0.42
C PRO A 235 14.72 -11.55 -0.41
N GLY A 236 13.82 -12.31 -1.05
CA GLY A 236 12.71 -11.78 -1.86
C GLY A 236 11.84 -10.74 -1.13
N ALA A 237 11.65 -10.91 0.18
CA ALA A 237 10.88 -10.03 1.05
C ALA A 237 11.44 -8.60 1.19
N LEU A 238 12.76 -8.41 1.02
CA LEU A 238 13.40 -7.10 1.05
C LEU A 238 12.95 -6.26 -0.16
N GLY A 239 12.37 -5.10 0.10
CA GLY A 239 11.75 -4.20 -0.88
C GLY A 239 10.24 -4.41 -1.05
N VAL A 240 9.64 -5.30 -0.25
CA VAL A 240 8.19 -5.60 -0.25
C VAL A 240 7.63 -5.54 1.17
N LEU A 241 8.18 -6.33 2.09
CA LEU A 241 7.68 -6.46 3.48
C LEU A 241 8.50 -5.64 4.48
N TYR A 242 9.77 -5.40 4.16
CA TYR A 242 10.65 -4.47 4.87
C TYR A 242 11.61 -3.84 3.84
N PHE A 243 12.26 -2.75 4.22
CA PHE A 243 12.97 -1.87 3.29
C PHE A 243 14.37 -1.54 3.79
N ARG A 244 15.15 -0.86 2.95
CA ARG A 244 16.46 -0.30 3.30
C ARG A 244 16.50 1.19 2.98
N TYR A 245 16.92 2.01 3.93
CA TYR A 245 17.09 3.45 3.77
C TYR A 245 18.12 4.02 4.75
#